data_AF-A0AAW8L162-F1
#
_entry.id   AF-A0AAW8L162-F1
#
_cell.length_a   1.000
_cell.length_b   1.000
_cell.length_c   1.000
_cell.angle_alpha   90.00
_cell.angle_beta   90.00
_cell.angle_gamma   90.00
#
_symmetry.space_group_name_H-M   'P 1'
#
loop_
_entity.id
_entity.type
_entity.pdbx_description
1 polymer ?
#
loop_
_entity_poly.entity_id
_entity_poly.type
_entity_poly.pdbx_seq_one_letter_code
_entity_poly.pdbx_strand_id
1 'polypeptide(L)'
;LIFYIGSLAILLSLVPWNQLDLGGLDKSPFVMIFSQMGIGWAAHLLNFIILTAALSVYNSGMFANSRMLYSLAQQGNAPKVFAKTNKQGVPIPAVLLSALLIFGCVLLNYFVPEDALGHLMYVVVGALVLNWA
;
A
#
# COMPACT_ATOMS: atom_id res chain seq x y z
N LEU A 1 5.41 0.05 -16.90
CA LEU A 1 6.89 0.05 -16.97
C LEU A 1 7.45 1.38 -17.45
N ILE A 2 7.07 1.87 -18.64
CA ILE A 2 7.58 3.14 -19.21
C ILE A 2 7.31 4.34 -18.27
N PHE A 3 6.08 4.45 -17.75
CA PHE A 3 5.72 5.50 -16.79
C PHE A 3 6.58 5.48 -15.51
N TYR A 4 6.85 4.27 -14.99
CA TYR A 4 7.61 4.07 -13.75
C TYR A 4 9.09 4.39 -13.93
N ILE A 5 9.72 3.88 -15.00
CA ILE A 5 11.13 4.16 -15.29
C ILE A 5 11.33 5.64 -15.62
N GLY A 6 10.41 6.24 -16.39
CA GLY A 6 10.46 7.66 -16.72
C GLY A 6 10.31 8.57 -15.51
N SER A 7 9.37 8.28 -14.60
CA SER A 7 9.20 9.09 -13.38
C SER A 7 10.39 8.99 -12.42
N LEU A 8 10.97 7.79 -12.27
CA LEU A 8 12.20 7.57 -11.50
C LEU A 8 13.40 8.31 -12.09
N ALA A 9 13.57 8.29 -13.42
CA ALA A 9 14.65 9.01 -14.08
C ALA A 9 14.56 10.52 -13.86
N ILE A 10 13.35 11.08 -13.95
CA ILE A 10 13.11 12.50 -13.67
C ILE A 10 13.40 12.82 -12.20
N LEU A 11 12.91 11.99 -11.27
CA LEU A 11 13.12 12.17 -9.83
C LEU A 11 14.60 12.12 -9.44
N LEU A 12 15.35 11.13 -9.93
CA LEU A 12 16.79 10.98 -9.66
C LEU A 12 17.65 12.05 -10.34
N SER A 13 17.15 12.68 -11.40
CA SER A 13 17.80 13.83 -12.04
C SER A 13 17.58 15.13 -11.25
N LEU A 14 16.49 15.24 -10.49
CA LEU A 14 16.11 16.42 -9.71
C LEU A 14 16.62 16.38 -8.27
N VAL A 15 16.62 15.21 -7.63
CA VAL A 15 17.13 15.03 -6.27
C VAL A 15 18.35 14.11 -6.32
N PRO A 16 19.53 14.57 -5.88
CA PRO A 16 20.70 13.72 -5.84
C PRO A 16 20.42 12.51 -4.94
N TRP A 17 20.68 11.32 -5.46
CA TRP A 17 20.56 10.03 -4.78
C TRP A 17 21.16 9.97 -3.36
N ASN A 18 22.07 10.87 -3.02
CA ASN A 18 22.75 10.97 -1.73
C ASN A 18 22.00 11.81 -0.67
N GLN A 19 20.89 12.45 -1.05
CA GLN A 19 20.03 13.25 -0.16
C GLN A 19 18.60 12.73 -0.10
N LEU A 20 18.32 11.59 -0.74
CA LEU A 20 17.06 10.88 -0.58
C LEU A 20 17.05 10.25 0.81
N ASP A 21 16.54 10.99 1.78
CA ASP A 21 16.21 10.45 3.09
C ASP A 21 15.00 9.53 2.93
N LEU A 22 15.27 8.28 2.54
CA LEU A 22 14.30 7.22 2.29
C LEU A 22 13.56 6.78 3.57
N GLY A 23 13.97 7.29 4.75
CA GLY A 23 13.40 6.97 6.06
C GLY A 23 12.35 7.96 6.57
N GLY A 24 12.25 9.17 6.01
CA GLY A 24 11.33 10.19 6.48
C GLY A 24 9.94 10.09 5.83
N LEU A 25 8.93 9.62 6.57
CA LEU A 25 7.52 9.65 6.15
C LEU A 25 6.99 11.06 5.82
N ASP A 26 7.75 12.12 6.14
CA ASP A 26 7.19 13.46 6.20
C ASP A 26 7.21 14.26 4.90
N LYS A 27 7.98 13.87 3.86
CA LYS A 27 8.00 14.64 2.59
C LYS A 27 8.19 13.76 1.37
N SER A 28 7.10 13.52 0.64
CA SER A 28 7.18 12.97 -0.72
C SER A 28 8.15 13.83 -1.55
N PRO A 29 9.17 13.23 -2.19
CA PRO A 29 10.20 13.96 -2.94
C PRO A 29 9.60 14.84 -4.04
N PHE A 30 8.46 14.42 -4.62
CA PHE A 30 7.73 15.25 -5.57
C PHE A 30 7.16 16.52 -4.93
N VAL A 31 6.57 16.42 -3.74
CA VAL A 31 6.02 17.56 -2.98
C VAL A 31 7.14 18.51 -2.55
N MET A 32 8.29 17.94 -2.16
CA MET A 32 9.48 18.71 -1.78
C MET A 32 10.01 19.56 -2.94
N ILE A 33 10.06 19.00 -4.16
CA ILE A 33 10.50 19.73 -5.36
C ILE A 33 9.55 20.90 -5.67
N PHE A 34 8.23 20.67 -5.66
CA PHE A 34 7.25 21.74 -5.92
C PHE A 34 7.25 22.83 -4.84
N SER A 35 7.52 22.46 -3.58
CA SER A 35 7.68 23.43 -2.50
C SER A 35 8.96 24.25 -2.62
N GLN A 36 10.08 23.68 -3.11
CA GLN A 36 11.34 24.40 -3.32
C GLN A 36 11.29 25.33 -4.55
N MET A 37 10.46 25.02 -5.55
CA MET A 37 10.24 25.88 -6.73
C MET A 37 9.35 27.11 -6.46
N GLY A 38 8.90 27.33 -5.22
CA GLY A 38 8.15 28.53 -4.82
C GLY A 38 6.65 28.50 -5.13
N ILE A 39 6.10 27.36 -5.59
CA ILE A 39 4.67 27.20 -5.89
C ILE A 39 4.04 26.27 -4.85
N GLY A 40 3.82 26.78 -3.64
CA GLY A 40 3.23 26.01 -2.53
C GLY A 40 1.88 25.36 -2.86
N TRP A 41 1.08 25.96 -3.75
CA TRP A 41 -0.18 25.39 -4.25
C TRP A 41 0.01 24.03 -4.94
N ALA A 42 1.06 23.86 -5.74
CA ALA A 42 1.30 22.63 -6.50
C ALA A 42 1.65 21.46 -5.57
N ALA A 43 2.36 21.74 -4.47
CA ALA A 43 2.65 20.77 -3.42
C ALA A 43 1.35 20.25 -2.75
N HIS A 44 0.40 21.13 -2.44
CA HIS A 44 -0.89 20.74 -1.87
C HIS A 44 -1.77 19.97 -2.85
N LEU A 45 -1.83 20.40 -4.12
CA LEU A 45 -2.55 19.68 -5.16
C LEU A 45 -2.01 18.26 -5.35
N LEU A 46 -0.68 18.11 -5.36
CA LEU A 46 -0.06 16.81 -5.53
C LEU A 46 -0.35 15.88 -4.34
N ASN A 47 -0.26 16.38 -3.11
CA ASN A 47 -0.65 15.63 -1.93
C ASN A 47 -2.11 15.16 -2.01
N PHE A 48 -3.03 16.04 -2.45
CA PHE A 48 -4.43 15.67 -2.64
C PHE A 48 -4.61 14.54 -3.66
N ILE A 49 -3.90 14.61 -4.80
CA ILE A 49 -3.93 13.56 -5.83
C ILE A 49 -3.38 12.25 -5.26
N ILE A 50 -2.25 12.28 -4.56
CA ILE A 50 -1.61 11.08 -3.99
C ILE A 50 -2.53 10.44 -2.94
N LEU A 51 -3.12 11.21 -2.04
CA LEU A 51 -4.05 10.70 -1.03
C LEU A 51 -5.30 10.08 -1.67
N THR A 52 -5.86 10.73 -2.69
CA THR A 52 -7.01 10.20 -3.42
C THR A 52 -6.66 8.91 -4.17
N ALA A 53 -5.49 8.87 -4.80
CA ALA A 53 -4.98 7.67 -5.47
C ALA A 53 -4.75 6.53 -4.48
N ALA A 54 -4.14 6.81 -3.33
CA ALA A 54 -3.93 5.84 -2.27
C ALA A 54 -5.28 5.26 -1.79
N LEU A 55 -6.26 6.12 -1.49
CA LEU A 55 -7.61 5.70 -1.08
C LEU A 55 -8.29 4.81 -2.15
N SER A 56 -8.14 5.15 -3.42
CA SER A 56 -8.67 4.35 -4.54
C SER A 56 -8.02 2.96 -4.63
N VAL A 57 -6.69 2.90 -4.49
CA VAL A 57 -5.94 1.64 -4.45
C VAL A 57 -6.32 0.81 -3.22
N TYR A 58 -6.52 1.43 -2.06
CA TYR A 58 -6.98 0.73 -0.86
C TYR A 58 -8.35 0.08 -1.05
N ASN A 59 -9.32 0.79 -1.61
CA ASN A 59 -10.64 0.23 -1.85
C ASN A 59 -10.59 -0.96 -2.84
N SER A 60 -9.85 -0.81 -3.93
CA SER A 60 -9.69 -1.85 -4.95
C SER A 60 -8.91 -3.06 -4.42
N GLY A 61 -7.85 -2.81 -3.64
CA GLY A 61 -7.01 -3.85 -3.03
C GLY A 61 -7.75 -4.66 -1.97
N MET A 62 -8.53 -4.00 -1.11
CA MET A 62 -9.32 -4.68 -0.09
C MET A 62 -10.40 -5.57 -0.73
N PHE A 63 -11.03 -5.10 -1.81
CA PHE A 63 -11.98 -5.90 -2.59
C PHE A 63 -11.31 -7.11 -3.26
N ALA A 64 -10.18 -6.90 -3.94
CA ALA A 64 -9.43 -7.95 -4.61
C ALA A 64 -8.95 -9.03 -3.63
N ASN A 65 -8.38 -8.65 -2.48
CA ASN A 65 -7.91 -9.58 -1.46
C ASN A 65 -9.07 -10.41 -0.86
N SER A 66 -10.20 -9.75 -0.59
CA SER A 66 -11.39 -10.43 -0.07
C SER A 66 -11.96 -11.45 -1.06
N ARG A 67 -11.95 -11.13 -2.36
CA ARG A 67 -12.36 -12.04 -3.44
C ARG A 67 -11.36 -13.18 -3.67
N MET A 68 -10.07 -12.91 -3.56
CA MET A 68 -9.03 -13.92 -3.67
C MET A 68 -9.12 -14.93 -2.52
N LEU A 69 -9.29 -14.45 -1.28
CA LEU A 69 -9.49 -15.30 -0.10
C LEU A 69 -10.80 -16.10 -0.19
N TYR A 70 -11.86 -15.51 -0.74
CA TYR A 70 -13.10 -16.22 -1.03
C TYR A 70 -12.94 -17.31 -2.09
N SER A 71 -12.18 -17.05 -3.16
CA SER A 71 -11.85 -18.03 -4.20
C SER A 71 -11.07 -19.22 -3.62
N LEU A 72 -10.07 -18.94 -2.78
CA LEU A 72 -9.31 -19.95 -2.03
C LEU A 72 -10.21 -20.79 -1.11
N ALA A 73 -11.20 -20.17 -0.47
CA ALA A 73 -12.16 -20.87 0.38
C ALA A 73 -13.15 -21.74 -0.43
N GLN A 74 -13.54 -21.31 -1.64
CA GLN A 74 -14.31 -22.16 -2.56
C GLN A 74 -13.50 -23.36 -3.06
N GLN A 75 -12.20 -23.17 -3.31
CA GLN A 75 -11.28 -24.24 -3.72
C GLN A 75 -10.91 -25.20 -2.59
N GLY A 76 -11.38 -24.96 -1.35
CA GLY A 76 -11.11 -25.80 -0.19
C GLY A 76 -9.76 -25.56 0.51
N ASN A 77 -8.94 -24.63 -0.01
CA ASN A 77 -7.62 -24.28 0.51
C ASN A 77 -7.66 -23.26 1.67
N ALA A 78 -8.82 -22.66 1.95
CA ALA A 78 -9.05 -21.79 3.10
C ALA A 78 -10.25 -22.27 3.93
N PRO A 79 -10.27 -22.03 5.26
CA PRO A 79 -11.32 -22.55 6.12
C PRO A 79 -12.70 -22.05 5.69
N LYS A 80 -13.70 -22.95 5.74
CA LYS A 80 -15.08 -22.75 5.24
C LYS A 80 -15.79 -21.51 5.78
N VAL A 81 -15.27 -20.91 6.85
CA VAL A 81 -15.75 -19.63 7.40
C VAL A 81 -15.59 -18.49 6.39
N PHE A 82 -14.53 -18.49 5.57
CA PHE A 82 -14.30 -17.47 4.54
C PHE A 82 -15.13 -17.67 3.26
N ALA A 83 -15.73 -18.85 3.08
CA ALA A 83 -16.65 -19.16 1.99
C ALA A 83 -18.10 -18.68 2.26
N LYS A 84 -18.40 -18.21 3.48
CA LYS A 84 -19.72 -17.64 3.79
C LYS A 84 -19.86 -16.24 3.22
N THR A 85 -20.74 -16.09 2.24
CA THR A 85 -21.16 -14.80 1.67
C THR A 85 -22.45 -14.30 2.32
N ASN A 86 -22.60 -12.98 2.41
CA ASN A 86 -23.87 -12.36 2.76
C ASN A 86 -24.82 -12.34 1.54
N LYS A 87 -26.10 -11.97 1.72
CA LYS A 87 -27.13 -11.84 0.67
C LYS A 87 -26.74 -10.93 -0.50
N GLN A 88 -25.74 -10.06 -0.33
CA GLN A 88 -25.18 -9.18 -1.35
C GLN A 88 -23.95 -9.76 -2.07
N GLY A 89 -23.58 -11.02 -1.82
CA GLY A 89 -22.44 -11.69 -2.46
C GLY A 89 -21.06 -11.26 -1.93
N VAL A 90 -21.01 -10.50 -0.84
CA VAL A 90 -19.77 -10.02 -0.20
C VAL A 90 -19.34 -10.99 0.91
N PRO A 91 -18.07 -11.47 0.90
CA PRO A 91 -17.53 -12.31 1.97
C PRO A 91 -17.10 -11.46 3.17
N ILE A 92 -18.06 -11.10 4.03
CA ILE A 92 -17.84 -10.31 5.25
C ILE A 92 -16.69 -10.82 6.13
N PRO A 93 -16.51 -12.14 6.40
CA PRO A 93 -15.40 -12.61 7.22
C PRO A 93 -14.02 -12.37 6.57
N ALA A 94 -13.93 -12.38 5.24
CA ALA A 94 -12.68 -12.08 4.52
C ALA A 94 -12.35 -10.58 4.54
N VAL A 95 -13.38 -9.74 4.42
CA VAL A 95 -13.25 -8.27 4.54
C VAL A 95 -12.84 -7.89 5.97
N LEU A 96 -13.48 -8.48 6.99
CA LEU A 96 -13.14 -8.25 8.40
C LEU A 96 -11.70 -8.66 8.71
N LEU A 97 -11.26 -9.83 8.24
CA LEU A 97 -9.87 -10.26 8.42
C LEU A 97 -8.88 -9.26 7.78
N SER A 98 -9.15 -8.84 6.54
CA SER A 98 -8.30 -7.87 5.83
C SER A 98 -8.26 -6.53 6.58
N ALA A 99 -9.39 -6.05 7.08
CA ALA A 99 -9.47 -4.82 7.88
C ALA A 99 -8.72 -4.95 9.21
N LEU A 100 -8.81 -6.10 9.88
CA LEU A 100 -8.11 -6.37 11.14
C LEU A 100 -6.59 -6.43 10.95
N LEU A 101 -6.12 -7.03 9.85
CA LEU A 101 -4.70 -7.05 9.49
C LEU A 101 -4.18 -5.64 9.20
N ILE A 102 -4.92 -4.83 8.43
CA ILE A 102 -4.56 -3.44 8.15
C ILE A 102 -4.52 -2.62 9.45
N PHE A 103 -5.53 -2.78 10.31
CA PHE A 103 -5.57 -2.12 11.61
C PHE A 103 -4.39 -2.52 12.50
N GLY A 104 -4.03 -3.81 12.51
CA GLY A 104 -2.84 -4.30 13.19
C GLY A 104 -1.55 -3.69 12.64
N CYS A 105 -1.43 -3.52 11.32
CA CYS A 105 -0.28 -2.87 10.70
C CYS A 105 -0.18 -1.39 11.08
N VAL A 106 -1.31 -0.68 11.14
CA VAL A 106 -1.35 0.74 11.58
C VAL A 106 -0.95 0.86 13.05
N LEU A 107 -1.45 -0.02 13.91
CA LEU A 107 -1.03 -0.04 15.32
C LEU A 107 0.47 -0.35 15.47
N LEU A 108 1.00 -1.32 14.71
CA LEU A 108 2.44 -1.61 14.72
C LEU A 108 3.26 -0.41 14.26
N ASN A 109 2.81 0.30 13.21
CA ASN A 109 3.47 1.52 12.75
C ASN A 109 3.42 2.65 13.80
N TYR A 110 2.35 2.72 14.61
CA TYR A 110 2.24 3.68 15.71
C TYR A 110 3.22 3.39 16.87
N PHE A 111 3.40 2.11 17.24
CA PHE A 111 4.27 1.74 18.36
C PHE A 111 5.75 1.61 17.98
N VAL A 112 6.07 1.21 16.74
CA VAL A 112 7.45 1.00 16.27
C VAL A 112 7.61 1.52 14.83
N PRO A 113 7.76 2.84 14.62
CA PRO A 113 7.75 3.42 13.27
C PRO A 113 8.95 3.01 12.40
N GLU A 114 10.14 2.84 12.98
CA GLU A 114 11.37 2.53 12.22
C GLU A 114 11.50 1.04 11.84
N ASP A 115 11.21 0.11 12.76
CA ASP A 115 11.35 -1.33 12.47
C ASP A 115 10.11 -1.95 11.82
N ALA A 116 8.91 -1.36 11.95
CA ALA A 116 7.68 -1.95 11.42
C ALA A 116 7.70 -2.07 9.88
N LEU A 117 8.24 -1.06 9.17
CA LEU A 117 8.33 -1.10 7.71
C LEU A 117 9.28 -2.21 7.23
N GLY A 118 10.42 -2.38 7.90
CA GLY A 118 11.37 -3.45 7.59
C GLY A 118 10.77 -4.83 7.78
N HIS A 119 10.14 -5.07 8.94
CA HIS A 119 9.49 -6.35 9.23
C HIS A 119 8.34 -6.65 8.29
N LEU A 120 7.52 -5.65 7.97
CA LEU A 120 6.42 -5.80 7.02
C LEU A 120 6.95 -6.15 5.61
N MET A 121 8.05 -5.52 5.19
CA MET A 121 8.69 -5.82 3.92
C MET A 121 9.23 -7.26 3.87
N TYR A 122 9.83 -7.78 4.95
CA TYR A 122 10.25 -9.18 5.01
C TYR A 122 9.08 -10.16 4.88
N VAL A 123 7.95 -9.88 5.54
CA VAL A 123 6.73 -10.70 5.42
C VAL A 123 6.19 -10.68 3.98
N VAL A 124 6.15 -9.50 3.35
CA VAL A 124 5.69 -9.33 1.96
C VAL A 124 6.58 -10.09 0.98
N VAL A 125 7.91 -9.95 1.11
CA VAL A 125 8.87 -10.65 0.25
C VAL A 125 8.76 -12.16 0.44
N GLY A 126 8.66 -12.64 1.68
CA GLY A 126 8.47 -14.06 1.98
C GLY A 126 7.19 -14.61 1.35
N ALA A 127 6.07 -13.89 1.47
CA ALA A 127 4.80 -14.27 0.86
C ALA A 127 4.88 -14.27 -0.67
N LEU A 128 5.57 -13.31 -1.28
CA LEU A 128 5.83 -13.28 -2.73
C LEU A 128 6.62 -14.52 -3.17
N VAL A 129 7.72 -14.84 -2.49
CA VAL A 129 8.52 -16.03 -2.84
C VAL A 129 7.70 -17.31 -2.72
N LEU A 130 6.90 -17.46 -1.67
CA LEU A 130 6.02 -18.62 -1.48
C LEU A 130 4.88 -18.71 -2.51
N ASN A 131 4.36 -17.57 -2.99
CA ASN A 131 3.31 -17.56 -4.02
C ASN A 131 3.85 -17.95 -5.41
N TRP A 132 5.15 -17.74 -5.65
CA TRP A 132 5.82 -18.10 -6.90
C TRP A 132 6.46 -19.50 -6.88
N ALA A 133 6.51 -20.16 -5.72
CA ALA A 133 7.01 -21.52 -5.53
C ALA A 133 5.88 -22.54 -5.60
#